data_AF-A0A7C5NDH8-F1
#
_entry.id   AF-A0A7C5NDH8-F1
#
_cell.length_a   1.000
_cell.length_b   1.000
_cell.length_c   1.000
_cell.angle_alpha   90.00
_cell.angle_beta   90.00
_cell.angle_gamma   90.00
#
_symmetry.space_group_name_H-M   'P 1'
#
loop_
_entity.id
_entity.type
_entity.pdbx_description
1 polymer ?
#
loop_
_entity_poly.entity_id
_entity_poly.type
_entity_poly.pdbx_seq_one_letter_code
_entity_poly.pdbx_strand_id
1 'polypeptide(L)'
;ADLNGDLGAEPWFGKGFDKLLLDPPRSGAPVVVANLPKPLPRRIVYVSCDPATLARDAGILVHEQGYRLLSAGVMDMFPHTGHVESIALFELGGQ
;
A
#
# COMPACT_ATOMS: atom_id res chain seq x y z
N ALA A 1 -3.34 1.34 13.01
CA ALA A 1 -4.74 1.50 12.58
C ALA A 1 -5.20 0.19 11.96
N ASP A 2 -6.47 -0.15 12.06
CA ASP A 2 -7.04 -1.29 11.31
C ASP A 2 -7.22 -0.87 9.85
N LEU A 3 -6.54 -1.56 8.94
CA LEU A 3 -6.60 -1.29 7.49
C LEU A 3 -7.93 -1.75 6.86
N ASN A 4 -8.77 -2.47 7.60
CA ASN A 4 -10.12 -2.84 7.17
C ASN A 4 -11.22 -1.94 7.77
N GLY A 5 -10.86 -1.06 8.70
CA GLY A 5 -11.79 -0.17 9.40
C GLY A 5 -11.85 1.24 8.82
N ASP A 6 -12.66 2.11 9.43
CA ASP A 6 -12.75 3.52 9.06
C ASP A 6 -11.54 4.30 9.61
N LEU A 7 -10.57 4.55 8.74
CA LEU A 7 -9.38 5.36 9.05
C LEU A 7 -9.70 6.84 9.28
N GLY A 8 -10.89 7.33 8.88
CA GLY A 8 -11.31 8.71 9.07
C GLY A 8 -11.50 9.11 10.52
N ALA A 9 -11.74 8.14 11.42
CA ALA A 9 -11.88 8.37 12.86
C ALA A 9 -10.52 8.62 13.56
N GLU A 10 -9.41 8.33 12.89
CA GLU A 10 -8.08 8.45 13.47
C GLU A 10 -7.59 9.92 13.46
N PRO A 11 -7.17 10.49 14.61
CA PRO A 11 -6.90 11.93 14.75
C PRO A 11 -5.68 12.41 13.95
N TRP A 12 -4.85 11.50 13.45
CA TRP A 12 -3.70 11.78 12.59
C TRP A 12 -4.05 11.68 11.10
N PHE A 13 -5.11 10.97 10.72
CA PHE A 13 -5.45 10.72 9.32
C PHE A 13 -5.85 12.01 8.60
N GLY A 14 -6.66 12.86 9.25
CA GLY A 14 -7.08 14.16 8.73
C GLY A 14 -5.97 15.23 8.69
N LYS A 15 -4.80 14.98 9.29
CA LYS A 15 -3.66 15.91 9.26
C LYS A 15 -2.79 15.75 8.01
N GLY A 16 -2.97 14.64 7.28
CA GLY A 16 -2.12 14.25 6.17
C GLY A 16 -0.72 13.81 6.61
N PHE A 17 -0.01 13.13 5.72
CA PHE A 17 1.37 12.68 5.93
C PHE A 17 2.08 12.51 4.59
N ASP A 18 3.40 12.72 4.58
CA ASP A 18 4.21 12.65 3.36
C ASP A 18 4.50 11.22 2.90
N LYS A 19 4.52 10.25 3.81
CA LYS A 19 4.92 8.87 3.54
C LYS A 19 3.99 7.88 4.22
N LEU A 20 3.66 6.80 3.51
CA LEU A 20 2.82 5.71 3.99
C LEU A 20 3.57 4.38 3.90
N LEU A 21 3.50 3.59 4.95
CA LEU A 21 3.88 2.19 4.95
C LEU A 21 2.62 1.35 5.15
N LEU A 22 2.32 0.46 4.20
CA LEU A 22 1.21 -0.49 4.26
C LEU A 22 1.78 -1.89 4.44
N ASP A 23 1.30 -2.61 5.45
CA ASP A 23 1.59 -4.03 5.70
C ASP A 23 0.27 -4.71 6.12
N PRO A 24 -0.63 -4.98 5.16
CA PRO A 24 -1.95 -5.51 5.44
C PRO A 24 -1.98 -7.04 5.59
N PRO A 25 -3.08 -7.59 6.13
CA PRO A 25 -3.35 -9.02 6.03
C PRO A 25 -3.45 -9.48 4.56
N ARG A 26 -3.49 -10.79 4.33
CA ARG A 26 -3.59 -11.41 2.99
C ARG A 26 -4.68 -10.84 2.09
N SER A 27 -5.77 -10.31 2.65
CA SER A 27 -6.85 -9.66 1.91
C SER A 27 -6.43 -8.36 1.20
N GLY A 28 -5.25 -7.81 1.50
CA GLY A 28 -4.79 -6.50 1.06
C GLY A 28 -5.47 -5.37 1.82
N ALA A 29 -5.40 -4.16 1.27
CA ALA A 29 -5.94 -2.92 1.82
C ALA A 29 -6.73 -2.10 0.78
N PRO A 30 -7.69 -2.70 0.04
CA PRO A 30 -8.37 -2.04 -1.08
C PRO A 30 -9.12 -0.78 -0.64
N VAL A 31 -9.72 -0.81 0.56
CA VAL A 31 -10.42 0.34 1.14
C VAL A 31 -9.47 1.49 1.43
N VAL A 32 -8.27 1.20 1.96
CA VAL A 32 -7.26 2.20 2.31
C VAL A 32 -6.67 2.85 1.07
N VAL A 33 -6.28 2.03 0.07
CA VAL A 33 -5.68 2.56 -1.16
C VAL A 33 -6.68 3.35 -2.01
N ALA A 34 -7.99 3.06 -1.90
CA ALA A 34 -9.04 3.85 -2.55
C ALA A 34 -9.37 5.16 -1.81
N ASN A 35 -9.13 5.22 -0.50
CA ASN A 35 -9.53 6.35 0.37
C ASN A 35 -8.33 6.97 1.09
N LEU A 36 -7.29 7.33 0.34
CA LEU A 36 -6.10 7.97 0.90
C LEU A 36 -6.42 9.36 1.49
N PRO A 37 -5.71 9.78 2.56
CA PRO A 37 -5.94 11.09 3.17
C PRO A 37 -5.47 12.22 2.25
N LYS A 38 -6.00 13.43 2.48
CA LYS A 38 -5.57 14.65 1.80
C LYS A 38 -4.76 15.54 2.76
N PRO A 39 -3.62 16.12 2.33
CA PRO A 39 -2.95 15.90 1.04
C PRO A 39 -2.47 14.46 0.84
N LEU A 40 -2.42 14.00 -0.43
CA LEU A 40 -1.99 12.65 -0.76
C LEU A 40 -0.53 12.43 -0.34
N PRO A 41 -0.19 11.26 0.22
CA PRO A 41 1.19 10.90 0.52
C PRO A 41 2.08 10.97 -0.72
N ARG A 42 3.28 11.53 -0.59
CA ARG A 42 4.22 11.58 -1.71
C ARG A 42 4.78 10.21 -2.07
N ARG A 43 4.89 9.31 -1.07
CA ARG A 43 5.50 8.00 -1.22
C ARG A 43 4.75 6.93 -0.43
N ILE A 44 4.51 5.78 -1.05
CA ILE A 44 3.91 4.61 -0.42
C ILE A 44 4.86 3.42 -0.57
N VAL A 45 5.16 2.76 0.54
CA VAL A 45 5.77 1.42 0.54
C VAL A 45 4.69 0.43 0.93
N TYR A 46 4.46 -0.58 0.10
CA TYR A 46 3.46 -1.62 0.32
C TYR A 46 4.19 -2.95 0.48
N VAL A 47 4.06 -3.59 1.64
CA VAL A 47 4.52 -4.94 1.95
C VAL A 47 3.32 -5.88 1.88
N SER A 48 3.47 -7.05 1.26
CA SER A 48 2.39 -8.03 1.15
C SER A 48 2.93 -9.46 1.11
N CYS A 49 2.29 -10.33 1.89
CA CYS A 49 2.48 -11.78 1.84
C CYS A 49 1.65 -12.49 0.75
N ASP A 50 0.81 -11.74 0.03
CA ASP A 50 0.02 -12.20 -1.12
C ASP A 50 0.27 -11.30 -2.35
N PRO A 51 1.02 -11.79 -3.36
CA PRO A 51 1.33 -11.01 -4.56
C PRO A 51 0.09 -10.63 -5.39
N ALA A 52 -0.99 -11.41 -5.34
CA ALA A 52 -2.19 -11.16 -6.14
C ALA A 52 -2.97 -9.97 -5.59
N THR A 53 -3.13 -9.88 -4.27
CA THR A 53 -3.81 -8.73 -3.65
C THR A 53 -2.95 -7.48 -3.72
N LEU A 54 -1.62 -7.59 -3.63
CA LEU A 54 -0.71 -6.48 -3.94
C LEU A 54 -0.92 -5.95 -5.36
N ALA A 55 -0.98 -6.83 -6.37
CA ALA A 55 -1.16 -6.42 -7.77
C ALA A 55 -2.50 -5.70 -7.99
N ARG A 56 -3.58 -6.18 -7.36
CA ARG A 56 -4.89 -5.51 -7.38
C ARG A 56 -4.82 -4.09 -6.80
N ASP A 57 -4.27 -3.97 -5.58
CA ASP A 57 -4.21 -2.69 -4.87
C ASP A 57 -3.24 -1.70 -5.55
N ALA A 58 -2.15 -2.21 -6.13
CA ALA A 58 -1.26 -1.44 -7.00
C ALA A 58 -2.00 -0.84 -8.20
N GLY A 59 -2.94 -1.61 -8.79
CA GLY A 59 -3.82 -1.11 -9.86
C GLY A 59 -4.63 0.10 -9.42
N ILE A 60 -5.22 0.06 -8.22
CA ILE A 60 -5.97 1.21 -7.66
C ILE A 60 -5.03 2.42 -7.46
N LEU A 61 -3.87 2.21 -6.85
CA LEU A 61 -2.89 3.28 -6.62
C LEU A 61 -2.44 3.95 -7.93
N VAL A 62 -2.19 3.16 -8.98
CA VAL A 62 -1.68 3.67 -10.25
C VAL A 62 -2.79 4.31 -11.09
N HIS A 63 -3.92 3.63 -11.23
CA HIS A 63 -4.96 4.02 -12.19
C HIS A 63 -5.96 5.02 -11.61
N GLU A 64 -6.16 5.05 -10.29
CA GLU A 64 -7.18 5.89 -9.64
C GLU A 64 -6.56 7.00 -8.79
N GLN A 65 -5.42 6.74 -8.14
CA GLN A 65 -4.80 7.69 -7.20
C GLN A 65 -3.60 8.46 -7.77
N GLY A 66 -3.18 8.17 -9.01
CA GLY A 66 -2.12 8.92 -9.71
C GLY A 66 -0.70 8.61 -9.26
N TYR A 67 -0.47 7.43 -8.67
CA TYR A 67 0.87 6.99 -8.31
C TYR A 67 1.58 6.29 -9.48
N ARG A 68 2.91 6.27 -9.43
CA ARG A 68 3.77 5.45 -10.29
C ARG A 68 4.46 4.39 -9.45
N LEU A 69 4.41 3.13 -9.90
CA LEU A 69 5.24 2.07 -9.34
C LEU A 69 6.70 2.30 -9.76
N LEU A 70 7.60 2.49 -8.79
CA LEU A 70 9.02 2.75 -9.04
C LEU A 70 9.88 1.51 -8.94
N SER A 71 9.57 0.64 -7.98
CA SER A 71 10.33 -0.58 -7.71
C SER A 71 9.43 -1.61 -7.07
N ALA A 72 9.71 -2.88 -7.35
CA ALA A 72 9.10 -4.01 -6.68
C ALA A 72 10.14 -5.11 -6.48
N GLY A 73 10.01 -5.86 -5.39
CA GLY A 73 10.89 -6.97 -5.04
C GLY A 73 10.14 -8.06 -4.30
N VAL A 74 10.77 -9.23 -4.25
CA VAL A 74 10.30 -10.38 -3.49
C VAL A 74 11.35 -10.80 -2.47
N MET A 75 10.89 -11.21 -1.29
CA MET A 75 11.70 -11.60 -0.17
C MET A 75 11.28 -12.99 0.29
N ASP A 76 12.25 -13.91 0.36
CA ASP A 76 12.04 -15.22 0.96
C ASP A 76 12.22 -15.12 2.47
N MET A 77 11.15 -14.75 3.18
CA MET A 77 11.15 -14.70 4.65
C MET A 77 10.87 -16.07 5.28
N PHE A 78 10.37 -17.03 4.50
CA PHE A 78 10.00 -18.36 4.96
C PHE A 78 10.51 -19.45 4.01
N PRO A 79 11.82 -19.72 4.05
CA PRO A 79 12.44 -20.72 3.18
C PRO A 79 11.76 -22.08 3.32
N HIS A 80 11.69 -22.80 2.20
CA HIS A 80 11.04 -24.12 2.10
C HIS A 80 9.51 -24.10 2.33
N THR A 81 8.86 -22.95 2.18
CA THR A 81 7.40 -22.84 2.15
C THR A 81 6.92 -22.23 0.83
N GLY A 82 5.62 -22.28 0.56
CA GLY A 82 5.01 -21.56 -0.57
C GLY A 82 4.76 -20.08 -0.30
N HIS A 83 5.18 -19.55 0.86
CA HIS A 83 4.97 -18.13 1.20
C HIS A 83 6.00 -17.26 0.47
N VAL A 84 5.52 -16.14 -0.07
CA VAL A 84 6.37 -15.14 -0.72
C VAL A 84 5.97 -13.80 -0.16
N GLU A 85 6.94 -13.10 0.41
CA GLU A 85 6.76 -11.69 0.78
C GLU A 85 7.14 -10.83 -0.42
N SER A 86 6.38 -9.77 -0.65
CA SER A 86 6.56 -8.85 -1.77
C SER A 86 6.50 -7.42 -1.26
N ILE A 87 7.34 -6.56 -1.84
CA ILE A 87 7.43 -5.16 -1.47
C ILE A 87 7.37 -4.32 -2.74
N ALA A 88 6.54 -3.27 -2.73
CA ALA A 88 6.40 -2.32 -3.82
C ALA A 88 6.55 -0.88 -3.33
N LEU A 89 7.23 -0.06 -4.11
CA LEU A 89 7.44 1.37 -3.86
C LEU A 89 6.68 2.19 -4.90
N PHE A 90 5.84 3.10 -4.43
CA PHE A 90 5.07 4.02 -5.26
C PHE A 90 5.39 5.48 -4.94
N GLU A 91 5.34 6.34 -5.95
CA GLU A 91 5.43 7.79 -5.79
C GLU A 91 4.33 8.55 -6.53
N LEU A 92 3.85 9.62 -5.89
CA LEU A 92 2.81 10.49 -6.44
C LEU A 92 3.40 11.39 -7.54
N GLY A 93 2.83 11.35 -8.75
CA GLY A 93 3.14 12.30 -9.82
C GLY A 93 4.60 12.30 -10.28
N GLY A 94 5.14 11.11 -10.59
CA GLY A 94 6.56 10.86 -10.88
C GLY A 94 7.32 12.01 -11.54
N GLN A 95 8.29 12.56 -10.79
CA GLN A 95 9.51 13.09 -11.37
C GLN A 95 10.51 11.95 -11.62
#